data_AF-A0A1I7IN87-F1
#
_entry.id   AF-A0A1I7IN87-F1
#
_cell.length_a   1.000
_cell.length_b   1.000
_cell.length_c   1.000
_cell.angle_alpha   90.00
_cell.angle_beta   90.00
_cell.angle_gamma   90.00
#
_symmetry.space_group_name_H-M   'P 1'
#
loop_
_entity.id
_entity.type
_entity.pdbx_description
1 polymer ?
#
loop_
_entity_poly.entity_id
_entity_poly.type
_entity_poly.pdbx_seq_one_letter_code
_entity_poly.pdbx_strand_id
1 'polypeptide(L)'
;MANLFSVIFLVALIVGIVFIRKAGKLKKSGMDNSRSKKIGIVSIAIALVAMVIIGIITPTTEPSAEPVATSDDKEEVEAKEEAESAIREGGIIIKDAEKGKYGKDLVLNEGSDAPDNIIGHFVPSGKYEVTNLGDKPTQVNVYKNEKAVTEEGWEEWADTGDIALLKPNESAEITIEDGYFVNADAPAYIVLNPIG
;
A
#
# COMPACT_ATOMS: atom_id res chain seq x y z
N MET A 1 -1.41 -27.89 -16.35
CA MET A 1 -0.93 -26.53 -16.67
C MET A 1 0.10 -25.99 -15.65
N ALA A 2 0.94 -26.84 -15.02
CA ALA A 2 1.93 -26.40 -14.03
C ALA A 2 3.33 -26.10 -14.60
N ASN A 3 3.59 -26.42 -15.88
CA ASN A 3 4.96 -26.42 -16.41
C ASN A 3 5.42 -25.09 -16.99
N LEU A 4 4.51 -24.23 -17.48
CA LEU A 4 4.92 -23.01 -18.18
C LEU A 4 5.39 -21.91 -17.21
N PHE A 5 4.68 -21.71 -16.11
CA PHE A 5 5.04 -20.73 -15.08
C PHE A 5 6.36 -21.08 -14.39
N SER A 6 6.59 -22.37 -14.08
CA SER A 6 7.85 -22.81 -13.48
C SER A 6 9.03 -22.63 -14.43
N VAL A 7 8.85 -22.85 -15.74
CA VAL A 7 9.92 -22.62 -16.74
C VAL A 7 10.20 -21.12 -16.89
N ILE A 8 9.18 -20.27 -16.92
CA ILE A 8 9.34 -18.81 -17.00
C ILE A 8 10.05 -18.26 -15.76
N PHE A 9 9.67 -18.71 -14.57
CA PHE A 9 10.31 -18.32 -13.31
C PHE A 9 11.77 -18.77 -13.25
N LEU A 10 12.06 -20.00 -13.70
CA LEU A 10 13.43 -20.53 -13.77
C LEU A 10 14.30 -19.71 -14.74
N VAL A 11 13.77 -19.33 -15.90
CA VAL A 11 14.50 -18.50 -16.88
C VAL A 11 14.76 -17.10 -16.32
N ALA A 12 13.77 -16.47 -15.68
CA ALA A 12 13.94 -15.17 -15.03
C ALA A 12 15.01 -15.20 -13.91
N LEU A 13 15.01 -16.27 -13.10
CA LEU A 13 15.99 -16.48 -12.04
C LEU A 13 17.41 -16.64 -12.61
N ILE A 14 17.58 -17.45 -13.67
CA ILE A 14 18.88 -17.66 -14.32
C ILE A 14 19.41 -16.36 -14.92
N VAL A 15 18.55 -15.57 -15.58
CA VAL A 15 18.92 -14.26 -16.13
C VAL A 15 19.35 -13.31 -15.01
N GLY A 16 18.59 -13.23 -13.91
CA GLY A 16 18.94 -12.42 -12.74
C GLY A 16 20.31 -12.78 -12.16
N ILE A 17 20.60 -14.08 -12.00
CA ILE A 17 21.89 -14.57 -11.48
C ILE A 17 23.06 -14.21 -12.42
N VAL A 18 22.87 -14.31 -13.74
CA VAL A 18 23.90 -13.92 -14.73
C VAL A 18 24.17 -12.42 -14.67
N PHE A 19 23.14 -11.59 -14.52
CA PHE A 19 23.29 -10.13 -14.40
C PHE A 19 24.01 -9.73 -13.11
N ILE A 20 23.67 -10.35 -11.96
CA ILE A 20 24.34 -10.10 -10.67
C ILE A 20 25.84 -10.47 -10.76
N ARG A 21 26.17 -11.62 -11.36
CA ARG A 21 27.58 -12.03 -11.55
C ARG A 21 28.35 -11.09 -12.49
N LYS A 22 27.70 -10.54 -13.52
CA LYS A 22 28.33 -9.59 -14.45
C LYS A 22 28.53 -8.21 -13.81
N ALA A 23 27.57 -7.74 -13.00
CA ALA A 23 27.69 -6.51 -12.23
C ALA A 23 28.83 -6.58 -11.19
N GLY A 24 29.02 -7.73 -10.54
CA GLY A 24 30.15 -7.97 -9.63
C GLY A 24 31.54 -7.88 -10.30
N LYS A 25 31.65 -8.30 -11.57
CA LYS A 25 32.90 -8.14 -12.35
C LYS A 25 33.16 -6.69 -12.77
N LEU A 26 32.12 -5.90 -13.03
CA LEU A 26 32.24 -4.49 -13.42
C LEU A 26 32.71 -3.59 -12.27
N LYS A 27 32.35 -3.92 -11.01
CA LYS A 27 32.83 -3.20 -9.82
C LYS A 27 34.35 -3.37 -9.58
N LYS A 28 34.94 -4.45 -10.13
CA LYS A 28 36.37 -4.77 -9.99
C LYS A 28 37.28 -4.13 -11.05
N SER A 29 36.71 -3.55 -12.13
CA SER A 29 37.48 -2.96 -13.23
C SER A 29 37.59 -1.42 -13.18
N GLY A 30 37.22 -0.79 -12.06
CA GLY A 30 37.36 0.66 -11.87
C GLY A 30 36.53 1.51 -12.86
N MET A 31 35.46 0.97 -13.44
CA MET A 31 34.64 1.69 -14.41
C MET A 31 33.63 2.59 -13.68
N ASP A 32 33.67 3.87 -14.04
CA ASP A 32 33.02 4.99 -13.35
C ASP A 32 31.50 4.83 -13.12
N ASN A 33 31.05 5.27 -11.95
CA ASN A 33 29.74 4.98 -11.34
C ASN A 33 28.52 5.48 -12.15
N SER A 34 28.73 6.29 -13.19
CA SER A 34 27.63 6.77 -14.05
C SER A 34 27.25 5.78 -15.16
N ARG A 35 28.18 4.94 -15.63
CA ARG A 35 27.91 3.95 -16.69
C ARG A 35 27.28 2.67 -16.15
N SER A 36 27.60 2.26 -14.93
CA SER A 36 26.98 1.11 -14.25
C SER A 36 25.50 1.35 -13.92
N LYS A 37 25.14 2.57 -13.50
CA LYS A 37 23.75 2.99 -13.24
C LYS A 37 22.90 2.97 -14.50
N LYS A 38 23.42 3.44 -15.64
CA LYS A 38 22.70 3.44 -16.93
C LYS A 38 22.41 2.03 -17.45
N ILE A 39 23.32 1.08 -17.25
CA ILE A 39 23.12 -0.32 -17.70
C ILE A 39 22.09 -1.04 -16.81
N GLY A 40 22.06 -0.76 -15.49
CA GLY A 40 21.07 -1.34 -14.57
C GLY A 40 19.64 -0.87 -14.82
N ILE A 41 19.45 0.41 -15.14
CA ILE A 41 18.11 0.98 -15.40
C ILE A 41 17.53 0.45 -16.72
N VAL A 42 18.36 0.28 -17.76
CA VAL A 42 17.90 -0.27 -19.05
C VAL A 42 17.47 -1.73 -18.92
N SER A 43 18.09 -2.53 -18.05
CA SER A 43 17.67 -3.92 -17.83
C SER A 43 16.33 -4.09 -17.10
N ILE A 44 15.97 -3.14 -16.22
CA ILE A 44 14.68 -3.15 -15.51
C ILE A 44 13.54 -2.74 -16.47
N ALA A 45 13.80 -1.77 -17.35
CA ALA A 45 12.84 -1.37 -18.37
C ALA A 45 12.51 -2.50 -19.36
N ILE A 46 13.50 -3.29 -19.77
CA ILE A 46 13.29 -4.45 -20.67
C ILE A 46 12.49 -5.57 -19.97
N ALA A 47 12.67 -5.78 -18.66
CA ALA A 47 11.91 -6.75 -17.89
C ALA A 47 10.42 -6.37 -17.74
N LEU A 48 10.12 -5.08 -17.58
CA LEU A 48 8.75 -4.57 -17.50
C LEU A 48 8.02 -4.66 -18.85
N VAL A 49 8.70 -4.37 -19.96
CA VAL A 49 8.09 -4.48 -21.31
C VAL A 49 7.79 -5.94 -21.68
N ALA A 50 8.61 -6.91 -21.23
CA ALA A 50 8.34 -8.33 -21.45
C ALA A 50 7.12 -8.84 -20.65
N MET A 51 6.82 -8.28 -19.47
CA MET A 51 5.61 -8.63 -18.70
C MET A 51 4.32 -8.13 -19.35
N VAL A 52 4.35 -6.97 -20.01
CA VAL A 52 3.16 -6.39 -20.66
C VAL A 52 2.78 -7.14 -21.95
N ILE A 53 3.75 -7.74 -22.67
CA ILE A 53 3.49 -8.46 -23.92
C ILE A 53 2.90 -9.87 -23.67
N ILE A 54 3.15 -10.49 -22.52
CA ILE A 54 2.61 -11.82 -22.19
C ILE A 54 1.12 -11.75 -21.76
N GLY A 55 0.63 -10.57 -21.35
CA GLY A 55 -0.77 -10.39 -20.92
C GLY A 55 -1.81 -10.30 -22.04
N ILE A 56 -1.43 -10.34 -23.32
CA ILE A 56 -2.34 -10.03 -24.45
C ILE A 56 -2.69 -11.26 -25.32
N ILE A 57 -2.19 -12.47 -25.03
CA ILE A 57 -2.51 -13.65 -25.86
C ILE A 57 -3.04 -14.81 -25.01
N THR A 58 -4.29 -14.68 -24.54
CA THR A 58 -5.14 -15.84 -24.31
C THR A 58 -6.26 -15.84 -25.34
N PRO A 59 -6.44 -16.92 -26.11
CA PRO A 59 -7.42 -16.96 -27.19
C PRO A 59 -8.84 -16.95 -26.65
N THR A 60 -9.65 -16.08 -27.24
CA THR A 60 -11.12 -16.12 -27.26
C THR A 60 -11.58 -17.54 -27.53
N THR A 61 -12.24 -18.16 -26.55
CA THR A 61 -13.10 -19.31 -26.80
C THR A 61 -14.49 -18.90 -26.34
N GLU A 62 -15.34 -18.56 -27.31
CA GLU A 62 -16.78 -18.46 -27.10
C GLU A 62 -17.32 -19.84 -26.67
N PRO A 63 -18.25 -19.87 -25.72
CA PRO A 63 -19.37 -20.78 -25.80
C PRO A 63 -20.68 -19.99 -25.92
N SER A 64 -21.28 -20.15 -27.10
CA SER A 64 -22.72 -20.24 -27.36
C SER A 64 -23.67 -20.16 -26.14
N ALA A 65 -24.50 -19.11 -26.15
CA ALA A 65 -25.89 -18.98 -25.72
C ALA A 65 -26.34 -19.61 -24.38
N GLU A 66 -26.64 -18.75 -23.39
CA GLU A 66 -28.00 -18.44 -22.89
C GLU A 66 -27.95 -17.30 -21.85
N PRO A 67 -29.01 -16.48 -21.68
CA PRO A 67 -28.97 -15.26 -20.88
C PRO A 67 -29.14 -15.59 -19.39
N VAL A 68 -28.04 -15.57 -18.63
CA VAL A 68 -28.11 -15.64 -17.16
C VAL A 68 -28.07 -14.23 -16.61
N ALA A 69 -29.13 -13.92 -15.87
CA ALA A 69 -29.39 -12.65 -15.23
C ALA A 69 -28.27 -12.26 -14.26
N THR A 70 -28.01 -10.95 -14.26
CA THR A 70 -27.29 -10.13 -13.30
C THR A 70 -27.41 -10.65 -11.87
N SER A 71 -26.28 -10.98 -11.24
CA SER A 71 -26.17 -11.22 -9.81
C SER A 71 -24.81 -10.76 -9.26
N ASP A 72 -24.40 -9.53 -9.62
CA ASP A 72 -23.20 -8.89 -9.02
C ASP A 72 -23.50 -8.26 -7.65
N ASP A 73 -24.77 -8.11 -7.26
CA ASP A 73 -25.15 -7.45 -6.01
C ASP A 73 -25.06 -8.34 -4.76
N LYS A 74 -24.84 -9.66 -4.89
CA LYS A 74 -24.82 -10.57 -3.72
C LYS A 74 -23.44 -10.73 -3.09
N GLU A 75 -22.38 -10.70 -3.90
CA GLU A 75 -21.01 -10.95 -3.43
C GLU A 75 -20.43 -9.70 -2.71
N GLU A 76 -20.82 -8.50 -3.15
CA GLU A 76 -20.43 -7.23 -2.50
C GLU A 76 -21.15 -7.04 -1.15
N VAL A 77 -22.38 -7.54 -1.01
CA VAL A 77 -23.17 -7.42 0.23
C VAL A 77 -22.69 -8.40 1.30
N GLU A 78 -22.36 -9.65 0.93
CA GLU A 78 -21.79 -10.63 1.89
C GLU A 78 -20.40 -10.20 2.38
N ALA A 79 -19.52 -9.69 1.51
CA ALA A 79 -18.19 -9.24 1.92
C ALA A 79 -18.24 -8.02 2.87
N LYS A 80 -19.24 -7.15 2.71
CA LYS A 80 -19.44 -5.97 3.56
C LYS A 80 -20.07 -6.33 4.92
N GLU A 81 -21.00 -7.28 4.95
CA GLU A 81 -21.55 -7.81 6.20
C GLU A 81 -20.49 -8.59 7.01
N GLU A 82 -19.61 -9.33 6.35
CA GLU A 82 -18.50 -10.04 7.01
C GLU A 82 -17.44 -9.06 7.54
N ALA A 83 -17.14 -7.98 6.80
CA ALA A 83 -16.24 -6.90 7.23
C ALA A 83 -16.77 -6.11 8.44
N GLU A 84 -18.07 -5.81 8.50
CA GLU A 84 -18.69 -5.15 9.65
C GLU A 84 -18.77 -6.07 10.88
N SER A 85 -18.82 -7.39 10.68
CA SER A 85 -18.74 -8.38 11.78
C SER A 85 -17.35 -8.46 12.44
N ALA A 86 -16.30 -7.94 11.79
CA ALA A 86 -14.94 -7.91 12.33
C ALA A 86 -14.74 -6.83 13.41
N ILE A 87 -15.72 -5.95 13.62
CA ILE A 87 -15.63 -4.86 14.59
C ILE A 87 -15.93 -5.42 15.99
N ARG A 88 -14.89 -5.51 16.82
CA ARG A 88 -15.03 -5.96 18.22
C ARG A 88 -15.64 -4.85 19.07
N GLU A 89 -16.09 -5.19 20.27
CA GLU A 89 -16.54 -4.18 21.25
C GLU A 89 -15.42 -3.14 21.48
N GLY A 90 -15.73 -1.87 21.30
CA GLY A 90 -14.75 -0.78 21.36
C GLY A 90 -13.94 -0.54 20.09
N GLY A 91 -14.23 -1.25 18.99
CA GLY A 91 -13.63 -1.03 17.68
C GLY A 91 -13.96 0.35 17.09
N ILE A 92 -12.99 0.95 16.41
CA ILE A 92 -13.10 2.28 15.81
C ILE A 92 -12.99 2.16 14.31
N ILE A 93 -14.02 2.64 13.60
CA ILE A 93 -14.00 2.72 12.14
C ILE A 93 -13.39 4.05 11.71
N ILE A 94 -12.46 4.00 10.76
CA ILE A 94 -11.96 5.17 10.03
C ILE A 94 -12.27 4.97 8.54
N LYS A 95 -12.91 5.98 7.95
CA LYS A 95 -13.26 6.04 6.53
C LYS A 95 -12.64 7.28 5.90
N ASP A 96 -12.31 7.17 4.63
CA ASP A 96 -11.80 8.27 3.83
C ASP A 96 -12.72 9.50 3.91
N ALA A 97 -12.12 10.68 4.00
CA ALA A 97 -12.78 11.97 4.15
C ALA A 97 -13.78 12.10 5.32
N GLU A 98 -13.93 11.09 6.19
CA GLU A 98 -14.84 11.10 7.33
C GLU A 98 -14.08 11.39 8.64
N LYS A 99 -14.45 12.47 9.32
CA LYS A 99 -13.88 12.81 10.63
C LYS A 99 -14.35 11.85 11.71
N GLY A 100 -15.62 11.44 11.68
CA GLY A 100 -16.23 10.69 12.78
C GLY A 100 -16.03 11.37 14.13
N LYS A 101 -15.90 10.57 15.20
CA LYS A 101 -15.69 11.06 16.57
C LYS A 101 -14.27 11.55 16.85
N TYR A 102 -13.27 10.98 16.17
CA TYR A 102 -11.86 11.14 16.52
C TYR A 102 -11.07 12.02 15.52
N GLY A 103 -11.62 12.28 14.34
CA GLY A 103 -10.97 13.02 13.28
C GLY A 103 -10.97 14.54 13.50
N LYS A 104 -9.85 15.17 13.19
CA LYS A 104 -9.65 16.62 13.16
C LYS A 104 -8.92 17.01 11.89
N ASP A 105 -9.24 18.18 11.35
CA ASP A 105 -8.45 18.75 10.25
C ASP A 105 -7.09 19.16 10.80
N LEU A 106 -6.04 18.78 10.07
CA LEU A 106 -4.68 19.20 10.30
C LEU A 106 -4.12 19.75 9.00
N VAL A 107 -3.26 20.76 9.10
CA VAL A 107 -2.63 21.39 7.95
C VAL A 107 -1.13 21.47 8.18
N LEU A 108 -0.35 20.98 7.23
CA LEU A 108 1.07 21.29 7.09
C LEU A 108 1.22 22.37 6.01
N ASN A 109 2.29 23.15 6.11
CA ASN A 109 2.67 24.17 5.14
C ASN A 109 1.57 25.25 4.98
N GLU A 110 0.95 25.64 6.09
CA GLU A 110 -0.12 26.63 6.09
C GLU A 110 0.37 27.97 5.52
N GLY A 111 -0.41 28.55 4.61
CA GLY A 111 -0.07 29.81 3.94
C GLY A 111 0.94 29.68 2.78
N SER A 112 1.40 28.47 2.46
CA SER A 112 2.14 28.20 1.21
C SER A 112 1.20 28.13 -0.01
N ASP A 113 1.78 27.97 -1.20
CA ASP A 113 1.05 27.71 -2.45
C ASP A 113 0.53 26.27 -2.56
N ALA A 114 0.99 25.37 -1.68
CA ALA A 114 0.58 23.97 -1.61
C ALA A 114 0.42 23.50 -0.16
N PRO A 115 -0.59 23.98 0.58
CA PRO A 115 -0.88 23.49 1.93
C PRO A 115 -1.33 22.02 1.86
N ASP A 116 -0.79 21.20 2.74
CA ASP A 116 -1.14 19.79 2.85
C ASP A 116 -2.21 19.62 3.94
N ASN A 117 -3.41 19.24 3.52
CA ASN A 117 -4.58 19.13 4.40
C ASN A 117 -4.89 17.66 4.61
N ILE A 118 -4.85 17.22 5.87
CA ILE A 118 -5.12 15.84 6.24
C ILE A 118 -6.19 15.79 7.34
N ILE A 119 -6.83 14.62 7.47
CA ILE A 119 -7.62 14.29 8.65
C ILE A 119 -6.75 13.40 9.54
N GLY A 120 -6.48 13.86 10.76
CA GLY A 120 -5.84 13.06 11.80
C GLY A 120 -6.87 12.55 12.81
N HIS A 121 -6.90 11.25 13.07
CA HIS A 121 -7.80 10.59 14.00
C HIS A 121 -7.12 10.36 15.35
N PHE A 122 -7.50 11.16 16.35
CA PHE A 122 -7.00 11.12 17.72
C PHE A 122 -7.76 10.07 18.54
N VAL A 123 -7.52 8.79 18.22
CA VAL A 123 -8.09 7.67 18.98
C VAL A 123 -7.38 7.51 20.34
N PRO A 124 -7.98 6.83 21.33
CA PRO A 124 -7.33 6.60 22.61
C PRO A 124 -5.97 5.90 22.47
N SER A 125 -5.02 6.21 23.36
CA SER A 125 -3.73 5.54 23.38
C SER A 125 -3.88 4.06 23.70
N GLY A 126 -3.13 3.20 23.01
CA GLY A 126 -3.17 1.75 23.21
C GLY A 126 -2.62 0.98 22.03
N LYS A 127 -2.71 -0.35 22.12
CA LYS A 127 -2.39 -1.27 21.02
C LYS A 127 -3.65 -1.64 20.27
N TYR A 128 -3.54 -1.72 18.95
CA TYR A 128 -4.66 -1.99 18.07
C TYR A 128 -4.28 -2.99 16.99
N GLU A 129 -5.21 -3.89 16.69
CA GLU A 129 -5.22 -4.64 15.43
C GLU A 129 -5.97 -3.76 14.42
N VAL A 130 -5.26 -3.26 13.42
CA VAL A 130 -5.83 -2.50 12.32
C VAL A 130 -6.08 -3.45 11.15
N THR A 131 -7.31 -3.46 10.63
CA THR A 131 -7.71 -4.27 9.48
C THR A 131 -8.22 -3.38 8.37
N ASN A 132 -7.75 -3.62 7.14
CA ASN A 132 -8.27 -2.96 5.96
C ASN A 132 -9.55 -3.65 5.46
N LEU A 133 -10.68 -2.99 5.60
CA LEU A 133 -12.00 -3.43 5.15
C LEU A 133 -12.36 -2.91 3.75
N GLY A 134 -11.47 -2.11 3.15
CA GLY A 134 -11.60 -1.60 1.79
C GLY A 134 -11.15 -2.60 0.73
N ASP A 135 -11.42 -2.26 -0.53
CA ASP A 135 -11.09 -3.04 -1.73
C ASP A 135 -9.75 -2.64 -2.37
N LYS A 136 -9.05 -1.64 -1.80
CA LYS A 136 -7.74 -1.14 -2.24
C LYS A 136 -6.71 -1.24 -1.12
N PRO A 137 -5.41 -1.33 -1.45
CA PRO A 137 -4.37 -1.17 -0.46
C PRO A 137 -4.46 0.19 0.25
N THR A 138 -4.31 0.20 1.57
CA THR A 138 -4.39 1.41 2.39
C THR A 138 -3.12 1.51 3.24
N GLN A 139 -2.49 2.68 3.22
CA GLN A 139 -1.40 3.00 4.14
C GLN A 139 -1.98 3.66 5.39
N VAL A 140 -1.58 3.16 6.56
CA VAL A 140 -1.92 3.69 7.87
C VAL A 140 -0.64 4.17 8.51
N ASN A 141 -0.63 5.43 8.92
CA ASN A 141 0.49 6.10 9.56
C ASN A 141 0.08 6.55 10.96
N VAL A 142 0.94 6.35 11.96
CA VAL A 142 0.79 6.92 13.30
C VAL A 142 1.80 8.04 13.46
N TYR A 143 1.33 9.26 13.71
CA TYR A 143 2.18 10.44 13.84
C TYR A 143 2.03 11.10 15.20
N LYS A 144 3.13 11.65 15.71
CA LYS A 144 3.06 12.58 16.83
C LYS A 144 2.42 13.88 16.35
N ASN A 145 1.50 14.46 17.13
CA ASN A 145 0.90 15.76 16.81
C ASN A 145 1.85 16.93 17.11
N GLU A 146 2.98 16.95 16.40
CA GLU A 146 4.01 17.96 16.47
C GLU A 146 4.60 18.12 15.07
N LYS A 147 4.86 19.36 14.65
CA LYS A 147 5.45 19.65 13.33
C LYS A 147 6.95 19.81 13.46
N ALA A 148 7.69 19.28 12.51
CA ALA A 148 9.10 19.58 12.25
C ALA A 148 9.22 20.35 10.93
N VAL A 149 10.36 21.01 10.73
CA VAL A 149 10.66 21.72 9.48
C VAL A 149 11.92 21.11 8.87
N THR A 150 11.84 20.69 7.61
CA THR A 150 12.96 20.11 6.88
C THR A 150 14.02 21.16 6.54
N GLU A 151 15.19 20.72 6.09
CA GLU A 151 16.27 21.64 5.65
C GLU A 151 15.84 22.53 4.47
N GLU A 152 14.92 22.04 3.64
CA GLU A 152 14.31 22.78 2.53
C GLU A 152 13.19 23.73 2.95
N GLY A 153 12.83 23.76 4.23
CA GLY A 153 11.84 24.67 4.80
C GLY A 153 10.39 24.17 4.75
N TRP A 154 10.16 22.88 4.48
CA TRP A 154 8.82 22.29 4.47
C TRP A 154 8.45 21.75 5.85
N GLU A 155 7.20 21.95 6.28
CA GLU A 155 6.66 21.30 7.45
C GLU A 155 6.39 19.81 7.17
N GLU A 156 6.81 18.96 8.12
CA GLU A 156 6.47 17.54 8.20
C GLU A 156 6.04 17.20 9.65
N TRP A 157 5.51 16.00 9.89
CA TRP A 157 5.23 15.56 11.26
C TRP A 157 6.53 15.10 11.94
N ALA A 158 6.80 15.60 13.15
CA ALA A 158 8.10 15.53 13.82
C ALA A 158 8.55 14.12 14.24
N ASP A 159 7.63 13.16 14.30
CA ASP A 159 7.90 11.77 14.63
C ASP A 159 6.88 10.85 13.99
N THR A 160 7.36 9.71 13.47
CA THR A 160 6.53 8.68 12.88
C THR A 160 6.61 7.42 13.74
N GLY A 161 5.48 7.06 14.34
CA GLY A 161 5.28 5.78 15.02
C GLY A 161 5.14 4.64 14.00
N ASP A 162 4.20 3.73 14.25
CA ASP A 162 3.99 2.60 13.36
C ASP A 162 3.43 3.04 11.99
N ILE A 163 3.92 2.37 10.93
CA ILE A 163 3.41 2.49 9.56
C ILE A 163 3.03 1.09 9.07
N ALA A 164 1.83 0.95 8.51
CA ALA A 164 1.36 -0.29 7.90
C ALA A 164 0.79 -0.03 6.51
N LEU A 165 1.23 -0.82 5.51
CA LEU A 165 0.60 -0.86 4.19
C LEU A 165 -0.19 -2.17 4.09
N LEU A 166 -1.52 -2.07 4.11
CA LEU A 166 -2.43 -3.20 4.22
C LEU A 166 -3.15 -3.45 2.90
N LYS A 167 -3.07 -4.67 2.37
CA LYS A 167 -3.96 -5.13 1.30
C LYS A 167 -5.40 -5.30 1.83
N PRO A 168 -6.40 -5.44 0.95
CA PRO A 168 -7.75 -5.79 1.36
C PRO A 168 -7.76 -7.01 2.29
N ASN A 169 -8.48 -6.90 3.41
CA ASN A 169 -8.61 -7.89 4.48
C ASN A 169 -7.31 -8.24 5.23
N GLU A 170 -6.23 -7.49 5.02
CA GLU A 170 -4.99 -7.65 5.78
C GLU A 170 -5.08 -6.91 7.12
N SER A 171 -4.49 -7.50 8.15
CA SER A 171 -4.38 -6.90 9.48
C SER A 171 -2.91 -6.70 9.89
N ALA A 172 -2.65 -5.66 10.67
CA ALA A 172 -1.39 -5.45 11.38
C ALA A 172 -1.63 -4.94 12.79
N GLU A 173 -0.65 -5.11 13.68
CA GLU A 173 -0.64 -4.44 14.99
C GLU A 173 -0.01 -3.05 14.84
N ILE A 174 -0.64 -2.05 15.45
CA ILE A 174 -0.08 -0.70 15.63
C ILE A 174 -0.21 -0.27 17.09
N THR A 175 0.72 0.56 17.54
CA THR A 175 0.72 1.21 18.84
C THR A 175 0.49 2.71 18.68
N ILE A 176 -0.46 3.23 19.46
CA ILE A 176 -0.80 4.65 19.47
C ILE A 176 -0.45 5.20 20.85
N GLU A 177 0.56 6.06 20.90
CA GLU A 177 0.98 6.71 22.14
C GLU A 177 0.12 7.95 22.45
N ASP A 178 0.21 8.45 23.68
CA ASP A 178 -0.49 9.68 24.05
C ASP A 178 0.03 10.89 23.24
N GLY A 179 -0.89 11.70 22.73
CA GLY A 179 -0.57 12.82 21.83
C GLY A 179 -0.27 12.43 20.37
N TYR A 180 -0.41 11.16 19.99
CA TYR A 180 -0.31 10.71 18.60
C TYR A 180 -1.70 10.66 17.93
N PHE A 181 -1.71 10.61 16.61
CA PHE A 181 -2.91 10.45 15.79
C PHE A 181 -2.66 9.45 14.66
N VAL A 182 -3.75 8.84 14.20
CA VAL A 182 -3.74 7.96 13.03
C VAL A 182 -4.12 8.77 11.80
N ASN A 183 -3.41 8.58 10.71
CA ASN A 183 -3.79 9.05 9.39
C ASN A 183 -3.82 7.84 8.44
N ALA A 184 -4.90 7.73 7.66
CA ALA A 184 -5.06 6.66 6.68
C ALA A 184 -5.21 7.29 5.30
N ASP A 185 -4.33 6.91 4.37
CA ASP A 185 -4.31 7.48 3.03
C ASP A 185 -5.51 7.02 2.22
N ALA A 186 -6.10 7.96 1.48
CA ALA A 186 -7.26 7.71 0.62
C ALA A 186 -6.91 6.71 -0.52
N PRO A 187 -7.82 5.79 -0.89
CA PRO A 187 -9.08 5.48 -0.22
C PRO A 187 -8.84 4.58 1.01
N ALA A 188 -9.35 5.01 2.17
CA ALA A 188 -9.27 4.27 3.42
C ALA A 188 -10.65 3.77 3.87
N TYR A 189 -10.74 2.48 4.20
CA TYR A 189 -11.80 1.95 5.05
C TYR A 189 -11.18 0.93 5.98
N ILE A 190 -10.89 1.35 7.22
CA ILE A 190 -10.18 0.52 8.20
C ILE A 190 -10.96 0.43 9.51
N VAL A 191 -10.75 -0.66 10.24
CA VAL A 191 -11.16 -0.80 11.63
C VAL A 191 -9.93 -0.92 12.51
N LEU A 192 -9.94 -0.24 13.65
CA LEU A 192 -8.97 -0.40 14.73
C LEU A 192 -9.65 -1.11 15.89
N ASN A 193 -9.26 -2.36 16.13
CA ASN A 193 -9.75 -3.15 17.25
C ASN A 193 -8.73 -3.13 18.39
N PRO A 194 -9.10 -2.71 19.62
CA PRO A 194 -8.18 -2.72 20.76
C PRO A 194 -7.61 -4.12 21.03
N ILE A 195 -6.30 -4.19 21.29
CA ILE A 195 -5.62 -5.38 21.82
C ILE A 195 -5.39 -5.12 23.31
N GLY A 196 -6.00 -5.95 24.15
CA GLY A 196 -5.98 -5.82 25.61
C GLY A 196 -4.59 -5.92 26.24
#